data_AF-A0A8T3R6J8-F1
#
_entry.id   AF-A0A8T3R6J8-F1
#
_cell.length_a   1.000
_cell.length_b   1.000
_cell.length_c   1.000
_cell.angle_alpha   90.00
_cell.angle_beta   90.00
_cell.angle_gamma   90.00
#
_symmetry.space_group_name_H-M   'P 1'
#
loop_
_entity.id
_entity.type
_entity.pdbx_description
1 polymer ?
#
loop_
_entity_poly.entity_id
_entity_poly.type
_entity_poly.pdbx_seq_one_letter_code
_entity_poly.pdbx_strand_id
1 'polypeptide(L)'
;MSDDEVTAAERRASQPDMTRERARSERRDLDMERGEPLAGGVVRGGPRALRVNARPLSEWTTRPKILVTNDDGVESRGLLALKQALDSMGEVTVVAPDTNQSAVGHQKTLMRPLRVRERTLGDGSLAYSVDGSPTDAVSLAFLGYFGFAFDLVASGINYGANLGDDITYSGTVSAAMEAVINNCPAFAISQEYYEHPDFTLAGRAASVVARNILEHGLSPGELIN
;
A
#
# COMPACT_ATOMS: atom_id res chain seq x y z
N MET A 1 -16.79 28.75 -61.31
CA MET A 1 -16.77 30.22 -61.09
C MET A 1 -17.83 30.53 -60.04
N SER A 2 -17.53 30.62 -58.75
CA SER A 2 -16.25 30.77 -58.03
C SER A 2 -16.49 30.22 -56.61
N ASP A 3 -15.91 29.10 -56.15
CA ASP A 3 -14.50 28.81 -55.81
C ASP A 3 -13.86 29.65 -54.70
N ASP A 4 -14.63 30.36 -53.86
CA ASP A 4 -14.04 31.22 -52.80
C ASP A 4 -14.67 31.11 -51.38
N GLU A 5 -15.42 30.06 -51.05
CA GLU A 5 -15.95 29.89 -49.66
C GLU A 5 -15.61 28.55 -48.98
N VAL A 6 -14.71 27.75 -49.55
CA VAL A 6 -14.24 26.49 -48.93
C VAL A 6 -12.79 26.58 -48.43
N THR A 7 -12.24 27.78 -48.27
CA THR A 7 -10.81 28.00 -47.96
C THR A 7 -10.53 28.67 -46.60
N ALA A 8 -11.45 28.60 -45.64
CA ALA A 8 -11.21 29.10 -44.27
C ALA A 8 -11.39 28.04 -43.16
N ALA A 9 -11.92 26.85 -43.45
CA ALA A 9 -12.24 25.85 -42.43
C ALA A 9 -11.15 24.76 -42.23
N GLU A 10 -10.16 24.63 -43.12
CA GLU A 10 -9.18 23.53 -43.09
C GLU A 10 -7.71 23.96 -42.87
N ARG A 11 -7.46 25.15 -42.31
CA ARG A 11 -6.10 25.60 -41.92
C ARG A 11 -5.97 26.00 -40.44
N ARG A 12 -6.52 25.19 -39.53
CA ARG A 12 -6.23 25.27 -38.09
C ARG A 12 -5.81 23.93 -37.48
N ALA A 13 -4.96 23.20 -38.20
CA ALA A 13 -4.08 22.19 -37.61
C ALA A 13 -2.66 22.75 -37.57
N SER A 14 -1.97 22.53 -36.45
CA SER A 14 -0.57 22.90 -36.17
C SER A 14 -0.30 24.27 -35.53
N GLN A 15 -0.70 24.41 -34.26
CA GLN A 15 0.22 24.95 -33.25
C GLN A 15 0.17 24.05 -32.01
N PRO A 16 1.28 23.42 -31.59
CA PRO A 16 1.31 22.68 -30.33
C PRO A 16 1.18 23.66 -29.15
N ASP A 17 0.19 23.39 -28.30
CA ASP A 17 -0.12 24.11 -27.06
C ASP A 17 1.05 24.01 -26.07
N MET A 18 1.81 25.10 -25.98
CA MET A 18 3.06 25.30 -25.22
C MET A 18 2.89 25.36 -23.69
N THR A 19 1.84 24.76 -23.12
CA THR A 19 1.43 25.08 -21.73
C THR A 19 1.52 23.91 -20.73
N ARG A 20 1.96 22.71 -21.14
CA ARG A 20 2.15 21.56 -20.22
C ARG A 20 3.60 21.24 -19.89
N GLU A 21 4.51 21.53 -20.81
CA GLU A 21 5.92 21.14 -20.67
C GLU A 21 6.70 22.13 -19.79
N ARG A 22 6.41 23.44 -19.93
CA ARG A 22 6.92 24.47 -19.01
C ARG A 22 6.39 24.33 -17.58
N ALA A 23 5.11 24.02 -17.44
CA ALA A 23 4.51 23.76 -16.13
C ALA A 23 5.11 22.50 -15.45
N ARG A 24 5.61 21.53 -16.24
CA ARG A 24 6.34 20.35 -15.73
C ARG A 24 7.77 20.68 -15.33
N SER A 25 8.47 21.53 -16.09
CA SER A 25 9.83 21.94 -15.74
C SER A 25 9.84 22.84 -14.50
N GLU A 26 8.98 23.86 -14.46
CA GLU A 26 8.89 24.80 -13.33
C GLU A 26 8.50 24.11 -12.01
N ARG A 27 7.66 23.06 -12.05
CA ARG A 27 7.32 22.26 -10.86
C ARG A 27 8.45 21.34 -10.40
N ARG A 28 9.21 20.77 -11.34
CA ARG A 28 10.39 19.95 -11.01
C ARG A 28 11.48 20.78 -10.34
N ASP A 29 11.65 22.02 -10.80
CA ASP A 29 12.66 22.93 -10.27
C ASP A 29 12.30 23.37 -8.83
N LEU A 30 11.01 23.63 -8.55
CA LEU A 30 10.53 23.95 -7.20
C LEU A 30 10.61 22.79 -6.20
N ASP A 31 10.42 21.56 -6.65
CA ASP A 31 10.52 20.37 -5.80
C ASP A 31 12.00 20.01 -5.51
N MET A 32 12.93 20.30 -6.43
CA MET A 32 14.38 20.13 -6.22
C MET A 32 14.96 21.12 -5.19
N GLU A 33 14.44 22.35 -5.10
CA GLU A 33 14.90 23.36 -4.13
C GLU A 33 14.57 23.00 -2.67
N ARG A 34 13.62 22.08 -2.41
CA ARG A 34 13.15 21.73 -1.06
C ARG A 34 13.81 20.51 -0.42
N GLY A 35 14.68 19.81 -1.15
CA GLY A 35 15.46 18.69 -0.61
C GLY A 35 14.64 17.47 -0.11
N GLU A 36 13.36 17.37 -0.45
CA GLU A 36 12.52 16.22 -0.09
C GLU A 36 12.66 15.09 -1.14
N PRO A 37 12.88 13.83 -0.75
CA PRO A 37 13.06 12.74 -1.70
C PRO A 37 11.74 12.44 -2.43
N LEU A 38 11.69 12.74 -3.72
CA LEU A 38 10.60 12.36 -4.61
C LEU A 38 10.66 10.85 -4.91
N ALA A 39 9.59 10.12 -4.60
CA ALA A 39 9.40 8.74 -5.07
C ALA A 39 9.15 8.75 -6.59
N GLY A 40 10.21 8.82 -7.38
CA GLY A 40 10.11 8.86 -8.84
C GLY A 40 11.41 8.65 -9.61
N GLY A 41 12.53 8.38 -8.93
CA GLY A 41 13.86 8.30 -9.54
C GLY A 41 14.56 6.94 -9.43
N VAL A 42 13.85 5.85 -9.15
CA VAL A 42 14.48 4.52 -9.05
C VAL A 42 14.42 3.83 -10.41
N VAL A 43 15.60 3.39 -10.88
CA VAL A 43 15.78 2.50 -12.02
C VAL A 43 14.74 1.40 -11.96
N ARG A 44 13.92 1.24 -13.02
CA ARG A 44 12.95 0.14 -13.14
C ARG A 44 13.68 -1.18 -12.95
N GLY A 45 13.63 -1.74 -11.73
CA GLY A 45 13.96 -3.14 -11.51
C GLY A 45 13.04 -3.94 -12.42
N GLY A 46 13.62 -4.79 -13.27
CA GLY A 46 12.84 -5.66 -14.15
C GLY A 46 11.81 -6.48 -13.36
N PRO A 47 10.81 -7.07 -14.04
CA PRO A 47 9.75 -7.84 -13.39
C PRO A 47 10.38 -8.89 -12.46
N ARG A 48 10.27 -8.66 -11.15
CA ARG A 48 10.75 -9.62 -10.16
C ARG A 48 9.81 -10.82 -10.21
N ALA A 49 10.37 -11.97 -10.54
CA ALA A 49 9.65 -13.24 -10.57
C ALA A 49 8.92 -13.47 -9.25
N LEU A 50 7.65 -13.88 -9.37
CA LEU A 50 6.78 -14.31 -8.27
C LEU A 50 7.52 -15.25 -7.31
N ARG A 51 7.54 -14.91 -6.02
CA ARG A 51 7.87 -15.86 -4.96
C ARG A 51 6.60 -16.39 -4.36
N VAL A 52 6.10 -17.51 -4.92
CA VAL A 52 5.15 -18.37 -4.23
C VAL A 52 5.94 -19.21 -3.25
N ASN A 53 6.27 -18.67 -2.07
CA ASN A 53 7.12 -19.33 -1.08
C ASN A 53 6.34 -19.60 0.22
N ALA A 54 5.32 -20.45 0.13
CA ALA A 54 4.90 -21.19 1.31
C ALA A 54 6.00 -22.19 1.67
N ARG A 55 6.58 -22.06 2.85
CA ARG A 55 7.59 -23.01 3.37
C ARG A 55 7.48 -23.05 4.89
N PRO A 56 7.63 -24.23 5.53
CA PRO A 56 7.67 -24.33 6.98
C PRO A 56 8.63 -23.29 7.58
N LEU A 57 8.27 -22.63 8.69
CA LEU A 57 9.12 -21.58 9.30
C LEU A 57 10.56 -22.05 9.58
N SER A 58 10.74 -23.35 9.83
CA SER A 58 12.04 -24.00 10.00
C SER A 58 12.92 -24.04 8.74
N GLU A 59 12.35 -23.86 7.55
CA GLU A 59 13.04 -23.91 6.25
C GLU A 59 13.40 -22.52 5.70
N TRP A 60 13.02 -21.46 6.41
CA TRP A 60 13.40 -20.09 6.07
C TRP A 60 14.88 -19.89 6.36
N THR A 61 15.68 -19.67 5.32
CA THR A 61 17.12 -19.36 5.44
C THR A 61 17.37 -17.92 5.92
N THR A 62 16.36 -17.06 5.78
CA THR A 62 16.29 -15.69 6.30
C THR A 62 14.90 -15.45 6.85
N ARG A 63 14.74 -14.57 7.83
CA ARG A 63 13.41 -14.27 8.39
C ARG A 63 12.45 -13.79 7.29
N PRO A 64 11.17 -14.24 7.27
CA PRO A 64 10.17 -13.76 6.32
C PRO A 64 10.01 -12.25 6.37
N LYS A 65 9.80 -11.61 5.22
CA LYS A 65 9.55 -10.16 5.13
C LYS A 65 8.05 -9.89 5.11
N ILE A 66 7.56 -9.19 6.13
CA ILE A 66 6.13 -8.97 6.32
C ILE A 66 5.83 -7.47 6.15
N LEU A 67 4.89 -7.14 5.26
CA LEU A 67 4.34 -5.79 5.14
C LEU A 67 3.12 -5.66 6.06
N VAL A 68 3.10 -4.64 6.90
CA VAL A 68 1.96 -4.30 7.76
C VAL A 68 1.40 -2.95 7.35
N THR A 69 0.08 -2.88 7.18
CA THR A 69 -0.66 -1.69 6.77
C THR A 69 -2.04 -1.65 7.44
N ASN A 70 -2.80 -0.58 7.26
CA ASN A 70 -4.20 -0.43 7.69
C ASN A 70 -4.86 0.74 6.96
N ASP A 71 -6.13 1.00 7.29
CA ASP A 71 -6.89 2.19 6.90
C ASP A 71 -7.13 3.19 8.03
N ASP A 72 -6.89 2.84 9.30
CA ASP A 72 -6.99 3.82 10.40
C ASP A 72 -5.83 4.83 10.45
N GLY A 73 -4.76 4.57 9.69
CA GLY A 73 -3.55 5.40 9.61
C GLY A 73 -2.39 4.90 10.46
N VAL A 74 -1.20 5.46 10.19
CA VAL A 74 0.10 5.03 10.74
C VAL A 74 0.21 5.12 12.27
N GLU A 75 -0.58 5.99 12.90
CA GLU A 75 -0.58 6.17 14.36
C GLU A 75 -1.61 5.29 15.08
N SER A 76 -2.33 4.43 14.36
CA SER A 76 -3.35 3.57 14.96
C SER A 76 -2.75 2.58 15.97
N ARG A 77 -3.41 2.45 17.13
CA ARG A 77 -3.06 1.42 18.13
C ARG A 77 -3.25 0.00 17.59
N GLY A 78 -4.21 -0.21 16.69
CA GLY A 78 -4.45 -1.51 16.05
C GLY A 78 -3.33 -1.91 15.09
N LEU A 79 -2.77 -0.95 14.35
CA LEU A 79 -1.59 -1.14 13.50
C LEU A 79 -0.36 -1.52 14.33
N LEU A 80 -0.13 -0.79 15.41
CA LEU A 80 0.97 -1.09 16.34
C LEU A 80 0.82 -2.48 16.94
N ALA A 81 -0.38 -2.85 17.39
CA ALA A 81 -0.66 -4.17 17.95
C ALA A 81 -0.43 -5.29 16.92
N LEU A 82 -0.84 -5.09 15.66
CA LEU A 82 -0.60 -6.04 14.57
C LEU A 82 0.91 -6.20 14.31
N LYS A 83 1.64 -5.09 14.17
CA LYS A 83 3.10 -5.11 14.00
C LYS A 83 3.77 -5.89 15.13
N GLN A 84 3.44 -5.59 16.38
CA GLN A 84 4.02 -6.26 17.55
C GLN A 84 3.71 -7.76 17.58
N ALA A 85 2.50 -8.16 17.19
CA ALA A 85 2.11 -9.57 17.11
C ALA A 85 2.92 -10.35 16.05
N LEU A 86 3.43 -9.66 15.01
CA LEU A 86 4.16 -10.26 13.89
C LEU A 86 5.68 -10.12 14.00
N ASP A 87 6.19 -9.25 14.89
CA ASP A 87 7.63 -9.00 15.10
C ASP A 87 8.43 -10.27 15.42
N SER A 88 7.82 -11.27 16.06
CA SER A 88 8.48 -12.55 16.37
C SER A 88 8.56 -13.49 15.16
N MET A 89 7.75 -13.26 14.13
CA MET A 89 7.62 -14.15 12.96
C MET A 89 8.52 -13.76 11.81
N GLY A 90 8.78 -12.47 11.64
CA GLY A 90 9.51 -11.96 10.48
C GLY A 90 10.12 -10.59 10.68
N GLU A 91 10.74 -10.08 9.62
CA GLU A 91 11.14 -8.69 9.48
C GLU A 91 9.92 -7.87 9.05
N VAL A 92 9.34 -7.10 9.99
CA VAL A 92 8.13 -6.32 9.74
C VAL A 92 8.49 -4.93 9.22
N THR A 93 7.89 -4.55 8.09
CA THR A 93 7.91 -3.18 7.56
C THR A 93 6.51 -2.60 7.66
N VAL A 94 6.35 -1.45 8.29
CA VAL A 94 5.05 -0.78 8.42
C VAL A 94 4.93 0.33 7.39
N VAL A 95 3.88 0.28 6.57
CA VAL A 95 3.55 1.33 5.58
C VAL A 95 2.05 1.57 5.62
N ALA A 96 1.63 2.75 6.03
CA ALA A 96 0.22 3.07 6.22
C ALA A 96 -0.10 4.52 5.81
N PRO A 97 -1.38 4.88 5.62
CA PRO A 97 -1.77 6.27 5.37
C PRO A 97 -1.33 7.24 6.49
N ASP A 98 -1.03 8.48 6.11
CA ASP A 98 -0.71 9.59 7.04
C ASP A 98 -1.86 9.88 8.02
N THR A 99 -3.10 9.68 7.57
CA THR A 99 -4.33 9.96 8.31
C THR A 99 -5.27 8.77 8.26
N ASN A 100 -6.32 8.78 9.08
CA ASN A 100 -7.41 7.83 8.94
C ASN A 100 -8.05 7.96 7.52
N GLN A 101 -8.26 6.80 6.92
CA GLN A 101 -8.83 6.54 5.60
C GLN A 101 -9.89 5.41 5.71
N SER A 102 -10.55 5.27 6.86
CA SER A 102 -11.67 4.34 7.01
C SER A 102 -12.81 4.79 6.07
N ALA A 103 -13.43 3.83 5.37
CA ALA A 103 -14.54 4.03 4.42
C ALA A 103 -14.23 4.75 3.08
N VAL A 104 -12.97 4.94 2.67
CA VAL A 104 -12.66 5.39 1.28
C VAL A 104 -12.62 4.26 0.24
N GLY A 105 -12.69 2.99 0.65
CA GLY A 105 -12.65 1.83 -0.26
C GLY A 105 -11.36 1.69 -1.07
N HIS A 106 -11.46 1.10 -2.26
CA HIS A 106 -10.35 0.81 -3.18
C HIS A 106 -9.85 2.05 -3.96
N GLN A 107 -9.41 3.10 -3.26
CA GLN A 107 -8.87 4.28 -3.93
C GLN A 107 -7.40 4.06 -4.34
N LYS A 108 -7.01 4.51 -5.55
CA LYS A 108 -5.61 4.59 -6.00
C LYS A 108 -5.28 5.99 -6.48
N THR A 109 -4.13 6.50 -6.06
CA THR A 109 -3.63 7.81 -6.47
C THR A 109 -2.81 7.68 -7.76
N LEU A 110 -3.38 8.08 -8.89
CA LEU A 110 -2.73 7.97 -10.22
C LEU A 110 -2.24 9.30 -10.80
N MET A 111 -2.84 10.41 -10.37
CA MET A 111 -2.70 11.71 -11.04
C MET A 111 -1.71 12.66 -10.35
N ARG A 112 -1.09 12.23 -9.25
CA ARG A 112 -0.06 12.99 -8.53
C ARG A 112 0.97 12.03 -7.91
N PRO A 113 2.19 12.49 -7.61
CA PRO A 113 3.13 11.68 -6.83
C PRO A 113 2.60 11.42 -5.41
N LEU A 114 2.95 10.26 -4.89
CA LEU A 114 2.82 9.91 -3.48
C LEU A 114 4.06 10.38 -2.72
N ARG A 115 3.84 10.95 -1.53
CA ARG A 115 4.90 11.28 -0.58
C ARG A 115 4.98 10.20 0.48
N VAL A 116 6.20 9.83 0.83
CA VAL A 116 6.50 8.89 1.92
C VAL A 116 7.29 9.64 2.98
N ARG A 117 6.91 9.46 4.24
CA ARG A 117 7.59 10.05 5.40
C ARG A 117 7.95 8.96 6.39
N GLU A 118 9.15 9.04 6.96
CA GLU A 118 9.51 8.20 8.10
C GLU A 118 8.74 8.64 9.34
N ARG A 119 8.30 7.66 10.13
CA ARG A 119 7.58 7.84 11.38
C ARG A 119 8.15 6.92 12.44
N THR A 120 8.04 7.35 13.69
CA THR A 120 8.37 6.52 14.85
C THR A 120 7.06 6.09 15.50
N LEU A 121 6.84 4.78 15.58
CA LEU A 121 5.67 4.22 16.24
C LEU A 121 5.77 4.36 17.76
N GLY A 122 4.66 4.09 18.47
CA GLY A 122 4.61 4.19 19.93
C GLY A 122 5.57 3.27 20.69
N ASP A 123 6.11 2.23 20.05
CA ASP A 123 7.15 1.35 20.60
C ASP A 123 8.58 1.76 20.20
N GLY A 124 8.75 2.89 19.51
CA GLY A 124 10.03 3.39 19.02
C GLY A 124 10.49 2.82 17.68
N SER A 125 9.74 1.90 17.08
CA SER A 125 10.11 1.30 15.78
C SER A 125 9.82 2.21 14.59
N LEU A 126 10.55 1.98 13.49
CA LEU A 126 10.40 2.73 12.24
C LEU A 126 9.13 2.28 11.49
N ALA A 127 8.38 3.26 11.01
CA ALA A 127 7.29 3.09 10.07
C ALA A 127 7.38 4.12 8.95
N TYR A 128 6.62 3.88 7.89
CA TYR A 128 6.49 4.80 6.76
C TYR A 128 5.04 5.22 6.64
N SER A 129 4.80 6.53 6.57
CA SER A 129 3.48 7.06 6.30
C SER A 129 3.40 7.59 4.87
N VAL A 130 2.26 7.35 4.22
CA VAL A 130 2.03 7.70 2.83
C VAL A 130 0.87 8.69 2.75
N ASP A 131 1.04 9.75 1.95
CA ASP A 131 -0.04 10.71 1.67
C ASP A 131 -1.10 10.15 0.70
N GLY A 132 -1.49 8.89 0.84
CA GLY A 132 -2.40 8.16 -0.07
C GLY A 132 -3.30 7.17 0.67
N SER A 133 -3.93 6.28 -0.09
CA SER A 133 -4.80 5.24 0.46
C SER A 133 -4.00 4.04 1.03
N PRO A 134 -4.65 3.11 1.76
CA PRO A 134 -4.04 1.85 2.17
C PRO A 134 -3.53 1.03 0.97
N THR A 135 -4.30 1.03 -0.13
CA THR A 135 -3.93 0.40 -1.40
C THR A 135 -2.70 1.06 -2.02
N ASP A 136 -2.57 2.39 -1.93
CA ASP A 136 -1.38 3.11 -2.39
C ASP A 136 -0.15 2.73 -1.56
N ALA A 137 -0.29 2.57 -0.24
CA ALA A 137 0.78 2.13 0.65
C ALA A 137 1.30 0.74 0.26
N VAL A 138 0.40 -0.20 -0.01
CA VAL A 138 0.76 -1.55 -0.51
C VAL A 138 1.38 -1.46 -1.91
N SER A 139 0.76 -0.73 -2.84
CA SER A 139 1.26 -0.56 -4.21
C SER A 139 2.69 -0.02 -4.22
N LEU A 140 3.00 0.97 -3.38
CA LEU A 140 4.32 1.58 -3.28
C LEU A 140 5.39 0.56 -2.86
N ALA A 141 5.04 -0.33 -1.93
CA ALA A 141 5.92 -1.41 -1.51
C ALA A 141 6.23 -2.38 -2.66
N PHE A 142 5.22 -2.79 -3.43
CA PHE A 142 5.37 -3.70 -4.58
C PHE A 142 6.00 -3.06 -5.81
N LEU A 143 5.89 -1.73 -5.96
CA LEU A 143 6.58 -0.96 -7.00
C LEU A 143 8.09 -0.80 -6.73
N GLY A 144 8.59 -1.33 -5.61
CA GLY A 144 10.02 -1.51 -5.37
C GLY A 144 10.67 -0.45 -4.47
N TYR A 145 9.87 0.36 -3.76
CA TYR A 145 10.40 1.41 -2.87
C TYR A 145 11.44 0.89 -1.86
N PHE A 146 11.22 -0.29 -1.29
CA PHE A 146 12.13 -0.88 -0.30
C PHE A 146 13.30 -1.67 -0.88
N GLY A 147 13.35 -1.86 -2.21
CA GLY A 147 14.41 -2.64 -2.85
C GLY A 147 14.38 -4.15 -2.57
N PHE A 148 13.44 -4.67 -1.78
CA PHE A 148 13.20 -6.09 -1.52
C PHE A 148 11.74 -6.49 -1.77
N ALA A 149 11.46 -7.79 -1.78
CA ALA A 149 10.11 -8.34 -1.93
C ALA A 149 9.53 -8.74 -0.57
N PHE A 150 8.20 -8.77 -0.47
CA PHE A 150 7.47 -9.21 0.71
C PHE A 150 6.95 -10.63 0.54
N ASP A 151 6.97 -11.39 1.63
CA ASP A 151 6.51 -12.77 1.70
C ASP A 151 5.07 -12.86 2.23
N LEU A 152 4.59 -11.82 2.93
CA LEU A 152 3.24 -11.72 3.47
C LEU A 152 2.82 -10.25 3.60
N VAL A 153 1.54 -9.97 3.36
CA VAL A 153 0.93 -8.68 3.71
C VAL A 153 -0.17 -8.88 4.76
N ALA A 154 -0.12 -8.10 5.83
CA ALA A 154 -1.11 -8.09 6.89
C ALA A 154 -1.74 -6.69 6.98
N SER A 155 -3.06 -6.61 6.84
CA SER A 155 -3.81 -5.35 6.89
C SER A 155 -4.69 -5.30 8.13
N GLY A 156 -4.49 -4.31 9.01
CA GLY A 156 -5.23 -4.16 10.26
C GLY A 156 -4.34 -3.75 11.45
N ILE A 157 -4.72 -4.04 12.69
CA ILE A 157 -6.06 -4.48 13.11
C ILE A 157 -7.00 -3.27 13.01
N ASN A 158 -8.03 -3.37 12.18
CA ASN A 158 -8.98 -2.28 11.99
C ASN A 158 -9.96 -2.16 13.17
N TYR A 159 -10.33 -0.92 13.49
CA TYR A 159 -11.42 -0.61 14.42
C TYR A 159 -12.78 -0.93 13.80
N GLY A 160 -13.51 -1.88 14.38
CA GLY A 160 -14.84 -2.27 13.93
C GLY A 160 -14.79 -3.40 12.90
N ALA A 161 -15.76 -4.31 12.98
CA ALA A 161 -15.79 -5.48 12.11
C ALA A 161 -16.10 -5.10 10.65
N ASN A 162 -15.39 -5.71 9.69
CA ASN A 162 -15.69 -5.60 8.26
C ASN A 162 -16.46 -6.86 7.81
N LEU A 163 -17.79 -6.86 7.95
CA LEU A 163 -18.64 -8.04 7.71
C LEU A 163 -19.61 -7.80 6.54
N GLY A 164 -19.83 -8.83 5.72
CA GLY A 164 -20.84 -8.78 4.64
C GLY A 164 -20.49 -7.73 3.57
N ASP A 165 -21.43 -6.82 3.30
CA ASP A 165 -21.29 -5.81 2.24
C ASP A 165 -20.19 -4.77 2.53
N ASP A 166 -19.80 -4.59 3.81
CA ASP A 166 -18.77 -3.64 4.25
C ASP A 166 -17.38 -3.98 3.67
N ILE A 167 -17.17 -5.23 3.29
CA ILE A 167 -15.93 -5.71 2.65
C ILE A 167 -15.63 -4.92 1.37
N THR A 168 -16.66 -4.54 0.60
CA THR A 168 -16.51 -3.84 -0.69
C THR A 168 -15.98 -2.41 -0.53
N TYR A 169 -16.17 -1.81 0.64
CA TYR A 169 -15.77 -0.43 0.96
C TYR A 169 -14.64 -0.36 2.00
N SER A 170 -14.20 -1.50 2.52
CA SER A 170 -13.16 -1.59 3.55
C SER A 170 -11.78 -1.29 2.97
N GLY A 171 -11.13 -0.24 3.46
CA GLY A 171 -9.74 0.06 3.12
C GLY A 171 -8.78 -1.03 3.61
N THR A 172 -9.08 -1.64 4.76
CA THR A 172 -8.34 -2.78 5.30
C THR A 172 -8.31 -3.94 4.30
N VAL A 173 -9.48 -4.37 3.82
CA VAL A 173 -9.59 -5.48 2.85
C VAL A 173 -8.98 -5.08 1.51
N SER A 174 -9.22 -3.84 1.07
CA SER A 174 -8.69 -3.30 -0.18
C SER A 174 -7.16 -3.41 -0.28
N ALA A 175 -6.47 -3.08 0.82
CA ALA A 175 -5.02 -3.21 0.91
C ALA A 175 -4.56 -4.68 0.80
N ALA A 176 -5.26 -5.62 1.45
CA ALA A 176 -4.90 -7.03 1.37
C ALA A 176 -5.19 -7.61 -0.03
N MET A 177 -6.29 -7.19 -0.68
CA MET A 177 -6.58 -7.54 -2.08
C MET A 177 -5.50 -7.02 -3.03
N GLU A 178 -4.96 -5.81 -2.81
CA GLU A 178 -3.87 -5.27 -3.61
C GLU A 178 -2.62 -6.16 -3.56
N ALA A 179 -2.30 -6.71 -2.39
CA ALA A 179 -1.20 -7.65 -2.25
C ALA A 179 -1.44 -8.95 -3.05
N VAL A 180 -2.66 -9.48 -3.01
CA VAL A 180 -3.06 -10.67 -3.77
C VAL A 180 -2.96 -10.42 -5.28
N ILE A 181 -3.38 -9.23 -5.76
CA ILE A 181 -3.20 -8.81 -7.17
C ILE A 181 -1.72 -8.81 -7.57
N ASN A 182 -0.84 -8.42 -6.65
CA ASN A 182 0.62 -8.46 -6.83
C ASN A 182 1.23 -9.85 -6.53
N ASN A 183 0.39 -10.88 -6.39
CA ASN A 183 0.75 -12.27 -6.10
C ASN A 183 1.56 -12.48 -4.81
N CYS A 184 1.23 -11.70 -3.77
CA CYS A 184 1.71 -11.90 -2.42
C CYS A 184 0.54 -12.40 -1.55
N PRO A 185 0.73 -13.47 -0.76
CA PRO A 185 -0.33 -13.92 0.14
C PRO A 185 -0.61 -12.84 1.19
N ALA A 186 -1.89 -12.68 1.53
CA ALA A 186 -2.31 -11.61 2.41
C ALA A 186 -3.49 -12.00 3.30
N PHE A 187 -3.64 -11.25 4.38
CA PHE A 187 -4.86 -11.27 5.18
C PHE A 187 -5.24 -9.87 5.65
N ALA A 188 -6.54 -9.66 5.85
CA ALA A 188 -7.10 -8.54 6.58
C ALA A 188 -7.54 -9.03 7.96
N ILE A 189 -7.49 -8.16 8.97
CA ILE A 189 -8.00 -8.46 10.30
C ILE A 189 -8.64 -7.23 10.92
N SER A 190 -9.83 -7.42 11.48
CA SER A 190 -10.64 -6.38 12.11
C SER A 190 -11.13 -6.87 13.47
N GLN A 191 -11.33 -5.95 14.41
CA GLN A 191 -11.87 -6.27 15.72
C GLN A 191 -13.04 -5.37 16.06
N GLU A 192 -14.19 -5.98 16.37
CA GLU A 192 -15.31 -5.27 17.00
C GLU A 192 -14.89 -4.82 18.40
N TYR A 193 -15.26 -3.61 18.79
CA TYR A 193 -14.81 -3.04 20.06
C TYR A 193 -15.88 -2.17 20.70
N TYR A 194 -15.80 -2.08 22.03
CA TYR A 194 -16.59 -1.16 22.86
C TYR A 194 -15.66 -0.06 23.42
N GLU A 195 -16.05 0.62 24.50
CA GLU A 195 -15.19 1.60 25.14
C GLU A 195 -13.86 0.96 25.60
N HIS A 196 -12.74 1.48 25.09
CA HIS A 196 -11.35 1.01 25.29
C HIS A 196 -10.98 -0.31 24.57
N PRO A 197 -10.58 -0.23 23.29
CA PRO A 197 -10.17 -1.41 22.53
C PRO A 197 -8.90 -2.06 23.10
N ASP A 198 -8.99 -3.37 23.33
CA ASP A 198 -7.87 -4.27 23.62
C ASP A 198 -7.63 -5.18 22.40
N PHE A 199 -6.49 -4.98 21.74
CA PHE A 199 -6.12 -5.73 20.53
C PHE A 199 -5.35 -7.02 20.81
N THR A 200 -5.20 -7.43 22.08
CA THR A 200 -4.43 -8.63 22.44
C THR A 200 -4.99 -9.89 21.80
N LEU A 201 -6.32 -10.04 21.75
CA LEU A 201 -6.94 -11.21 21.13
C LEU A 201 -6.78 -11.21 19.61
N ALA A 202 -7.10 -10.10 18.94
CA ALA A 202 -6.90 -9.98 17.50
C ALA A 202 -5.43 -10.13 17.09
N GLY A 203 -4.49 -9.60 17.88
CA GLY A 203 -3.06 -9.80 17.66
C GLY A 203 -2.67 -11.29 17.71
N ARG A 204 -3.16 -12.05 18.69
CA ARG A 204 -2.95 -13.51 18.73
C ARG A 204 -3.57 -14.23 17.53
N ALA A 205 -4.76 -13.83 17.11
CA ALA A 205 -5.40 -14.39 15.93
C ALA A 205 -4.57 -14.10 14.65
N ALA A 206 -4.10 -12.86 14.48
CA ALA A 206 -3.22 -12.46 13.39
C ALA A 206 -1.93 -13.30 13.38
N SER A 207 -1.30 -13.53 14.53
CA SER A 207 -0.15 -14.42 14.65
C SER A 207 -0.45 -15.84 14.16
N VAL A 208 -1.60 -16.42 14.54
CA VAL A 208 -2.00 -17.76 14.07
C VAL A 208 -2.21 -17.77 12.56
N VAL A 209 -2.92 -16.79 12.01
CA VAL A 209 -3.18 -16.69 10.56
C VAL A 209 -1.88 -16.51 9.80
N ALA A 210 -1.03 -15.55 10.18
CA ALA A 210 0.25 -15.28 9.54
C ALA A 210 1.15 -16.53 9.54
N ARG A 211 1.24 -17.24 10.66
CA ARG A 211 2.00 -18.50 10.74
C ARG A 211 1.48 -19.53 9.73
N ASN A 212 0.18 -19.78 9.70
CA ASN A 212 -0.41 -20.76 8.79
C ASN A 212 -0.16 -20.38 7.32
N ILE A 213 -0.30 -19.10 6.96
CA ILE A 213 -0.02 -18.62 5.61
C ILE A 213 1.47 -18.81 5.25
N LEU A 214 2.38 -18.46 6.16
CA LEU A 214 3.82 -18.59 5.90
C LEU A 214 4.23 -20.07 5.77
N GLU A 215 3.68 -20.95 6.61
CA GLU A 215 4.02 -22.38 6.64
C GLU A 215 3.36 -23.20 5.52
N HIS A 216 2.11 -22.90 5.17
CA HIS A 216 1.28 -23.71 4.28
C HIS A 216 0.85 -23.01 2.99
N GLY A 217 0.94 -21.68 2.95
CA GLY A 217 0.54 -20.88 1.80
C GLY A 217 -0.95 -20.63 1.71
N LEU A 218 -1.30 -19.94 0.62
CA LEU A 218 -2.65 -19.77 0.12
C LEU A 218 -2.65 -20.12 -1.37
N SER A 219 -3.79 -20.59 -1.88
CA SER A 219 -3.97 -20.76 -3.31
C SER A 219 -3.94 -19.38 -4.01
N PRO A 220 -3.50 -19.31 -5.28
CA PRO A 220 -3.50 -18.04 -6.01
C PRO A 220 -4.88 -17.39 -6.04
N GLY A 221 -4.96 -16.11 -5.68
CA GLY A 221 -6.21 -15.36 -5.63
C GLY A 221 -6.99 -15.47 -4.31
N GLU A 222 -6.54 -16.31 -3.36
CA GLU A 222 -7.16 -16.39 -2.04
C GLU A 222 -6.73 -15.24 -1.13
N LEU A 223 -7.68 -14.78 -0.32
CA LEU A 223 -7.51 -13.77 0.71
C LEU A 223 -8.22 -14.26 1.98
N ILE A 224 -7.63 -14.05 3.14
CA ILE A 224 -8.28 -14.24 4.45
C ILE A 224 -8.73 -12.89 4.99
N ASN A 225 -9.97 -12.79 5.48
CA ASN A 225 -10.53 -11.64 6.21
C ASN A 225 -11.19 -12.11 7.50
#